data_AF-A0A257QKU7-F1
#
_entry.id   AF-A0A257QKU7-F1
#
_cell.length_a   1.000
_cell.length_b   1.000
_cell.length_c   1.000
_cell.angle_alpha   90.00
_cell.angle_beta   90.00
_cell.angle_gamma   90.00
#
_symmetry.space_group_name_H-M   'P 1'
#
loop_
_entity.id
_entity.type
_entity.pdbx_description
1 polymer ?
#
loop_
_entity_poly.entity_id
_entity_poly.type
_entity_poly.pdbx_seq_one_letter_code
_entity_poly.pdbx_strand_id
1 'polypeptide(L)'
;MPLDNASLAGVASTLQNLLGSNINGTGYSDSINSGSLFLNDLNYASVSGVVAFGANNSGVPGILELTNTDSTGSVHAGAANISGSVPVNYSTLIVQAPGDQTISGNGSDNFLAVFGGNSSVNFTAASGSGTIVASGNDNMVLGGSFWSVVGGDLGNNVIVTNAASVSATLNGAGNSSTGVPSNAIGSYAQNLSVLSNGTSDFIITAAGKNTVTVTGSANVSDYGAADTVYATGTGSVNMSFGSQAGTLDFINQSTSPSKVNARVDPTTGMITSPGSVTVFGGAGGGVYNGGDNGNNSLVGGSGLVTLYGAGMTNYLYANGAGANGQLNFLNSDYGTNDTLIAGSGTTNNTFAMGTGTDIVSSDGSGSQVYFVGTSGSETLTGSTVAGASNLFLFDQTTAQGGGTDIITNFASATGAVAYINIFGQSTPAVTIAGFGSIVGGYGAFAGTEIALSNGTTIKLLGVSASSFNASIVGGTTF
;
A
#
# COMPACT_ATOMS: atom_id res chain seq x y z
N MET A 1 -18.36 39.03 14.55
CA MET A 1 -18.77 37.63 14.81
C MET A 1 -17.52 36.78 14.78
N PRO A 2 -17.20 35.98 15.82
CA PRO A 2 -16.11 35.02 15.72
C PRO A 2 -16.55 33.92 14.74
N LEU A 3 -15.77 33.72 13.68
CA LEU A 3 -15.96 32.58 12.79
C LEU A 3 -15.56 31.32 13.56
N ASP A 4 -16.52 30.43 13.82
CA ASP A 4 -16.23 29.08 14.27
C ASP A 4 -15.64 28.31 13.08
N ASN A 5 -14.31 28.24 13.05
CA ASN A 5 -13.52 27.68 11.95
C ASN A 5 -13.54 26.13 11.96
N ALA A 6 -14.30 25.48 12.84
CA ALA A 6 -14.17 24.05 13.09
C ALA A 6 -15.14 23.15 12.29
N SER A 7 -16.07 23.68 11.49
CA SER A 7 -16.92 22.85 10.64
C SER A 7 -17.21 23.47 9.27
N LEU A 8 -17.12 22.66 8.20
CA LEU A 8 -17.54 23.06 6.85
C LEU A 8 -19.00 23.56 6.81
N ALA A 9 -19.87 23.02 7.66
CA ALA A 9 -21.24 23.48 7.84
C ALA A 9 -21.33 24.94 8.33
N GLY A 10 -20.34 25.41 9.10
CA GLY A 10 -20.23 26.81 9.55
C GLY A 10 -19.94 27.78 8.41
N VAL A 11 -19.13 27.39 7.42
CA VAL A 11 -18.81 28.25 6.27
C VAL A 11 -20.03 28.43 5.37
N ALA A 12 -20.75 27.34 5.06
CA ALA A 12 -21.97 27.37 4.27
C ALA A 12 -23.06 28.26 4.91
N SER A 13 -23.30 28.11 6.22
CA SER A 13 -24.28 28.94 6.95
C SER A 13 -23.85 30.39 7.12
N THR A 14 -22.56 30.68 7.27
CA THR A 14 -22.05 32.06 7.33
C THR A 14 -22.15 32.77 5.98
N LEU A 15 -21.87 32.05 4.89
CA LEU A 15 -22.05 32.57 3.53
C LEU A 15 -23.53 32.87 3.26
N GLN A 16 -24.43 31.97 3.67
CA GLN A 16 -25.88 32.18 3.55
C GLN A 16 -26.39 33.36 4.37
N ASN A 17 -25.84 33.59 5.58
CA ASN A 17 -26.16 34.80 6.35
C ASN A 17 -25.63 36.08 5.69
N LEU A 18 -24.43 36.03 5.10
CA LEU A 18 -23.84 37.17 4.38
C LEU A 18 -24.63 37.52 3.10
N LEU A 19 -25.13 36.51 2.39
CA LEU A 19 -25.94 36.65 1.19
C LEU A 19 -27.39 37.05 1.57
N GLY A 20 -28.05 36.32 2.46
CA GLY A 20 -29.44 36.54 2.85
C GLY A 20 -29.71 37.86 3.59
N SER A 21 -28.77 38.36 4.41
CA SER A 21 -29.00 39.60 5.15
C SER A 21 -28.90 40.86 4.29
N ASN A 22 -28.22 40.80 3.13
CA ASN A 22 -28.02 41.95 2.24
C ASN A 22 -28.95 41.94 1.01
N ILE A 23 -29.66 40.84 0.74
CA ILE A 23 -30.44 40.61 -0.50
C ILE A 23 -31.97 40.62 -0.24
N ASN A 24 -32.43 40.98 0.96
CA ASN A 24 -33.85 40.89 1.36
C ASN A 24 -34.76 42.02 0.83
N GLY A 25 -34.57 42.44 -0.42
CA GLY A 25 -35.46 43.33 -1.16
C GLY A 25 -36.19 42.56 -2.26
N THR A 26 -37.51 42.44 -2.16
CA THR A 26 -38.36 41.77 -3.15
C THR A 26 -38.20 42.40 -4.54
N GLY A 27 -37.43 41.74 -5.41
CA GLY A 27 -37.27 42.10 -6.82
C GLY A 27 -36.03 42.94 -7.11
N TYR A 28 -34.85 42.30 -7.15
CA TYR A 28 -33.67 42.90 -7.76
C TYR A 28 -32.80 41.87 -8.49
N SER A 29 -32.61 42.10 -9.78
CA SER A 29 -31.42 41.70 -10.52
C SER A 29 -30.37 42.81 -10.38
N ASP A 30 -29.76 42.99 -9.21
CA ASP A 30 -28.83 44.12 -9.00
C ASP A 30 -27.35 43.71 -9.00
N SER A 31 -26.63 44.34 -9.93
CA SER A 31 -25.18 44.41 -10.01
C SER A 31 -24.62 45.32 -8.90
N ILE A 32 -23.70 44.80 -8.09
CA ILE A 32 -22.90 45.62 -7.16
C ILE A 32 -22.03 46.60 -7.98
N ASN A 33 -22.28 47.90 -7.79
CA ASN A 33 -21.77 48.98 -8.63
C ASN A 33 -20.31 49.37 -8.30
N SER A 34 -19.39 48.44 -8.57
CA SER A 34 -17.96 48.64 -8.95
C SER A 34 -17.21 47.30 -9.09
N GLY A 35 -17.93 46.17 -9.01
CA GLY A 35 -17.48 44.82 -9.30
C GLY A 35 -18.74 43.95 -9.24
N SER A 36 -19.36 43.68 -10.38
CA SER A 36 -20.68 43.04 -10.40
C SER A 36 -20.57 41.58 -9.98
N LEU A 37 -21.31 41.20 -8.94
CA LEU A 37 -21.60 39.82 -8.54
C LEU A 37 -23.02 39.50 -9.01
N PHE A 38 -23.18 38.46 -9.82
CA PHE A 38 -24.50 37.98 -10.25
C PHE A 38 -24.90 36.76 -9.40
N LEU A 39 -26.06 36.84 -8.76
CA LEU A 39 -26.62 35.77 -7.91
C LEU A 39 -27.95 35.32 -8.48
N ASN A 40 -28.12 34.01 -8.63
CA ASN A 40 -29.41 33.40 -8.96
C ASN A 40 -29.75 32.36 -7.89
N ASP A 41 -30.74 32.69 -7.06
CA ASP A 41 -31.26 31.85 -5.99
C ASP A 41 -32.60 31.24 -6.41
N LEU A 42 -32.65 29.91 -6.50
CA LEU A 42 -33.89 29.19 -6.74
C LEU A 42 -34.31 28.44 -5.48
N ASN A 43 -35.42 28.87 -4.87
CA ASN A 43 -36.07 28.22 -3.73
C ASN A 43 -37.00 27.09 -4.20
N TYR A 44 -36.72 25.85 -3.77
CA TYR A 44 -37.34 24.62 -4.32
C TYR A 44 -38.26 23.85 -3.38
N ALA A 45 -38.96 24.51 -2.46
CA ALA A 45 -39.91 23.86 -1.54
C ALA A 45 -40.90 22.86 -2.19
N SER A 46 -41.14 22.92 -3.52
CA SER A 46 -42.04 22.02 -4.22
C SER A 46 -41.72 21.73 -5.70
N VAL A 47 -40.48 21.89 -6.17
CA VAL A 47 -40.15 21.72 -7.59
C VAL A 47 -39.60 20.31 -7.86
N SER A 48 -40.17 19.64 -8.86
CA SER A 48 -39.68 18.38 -9.39
C SER A 48 -39.61 18.45 -10.91
N GLY A 49 -38.51 17.95 -11.49
CA GLY A 49 -38.33 17.84 -12.94
C GLY A 49 -37.14 18.63 -13.49
N VAL A 50 -37.13 18.81 -14.81
CA VAL A 50 -36.08 19.54 -15.53
C VAL A 50 -36.20 21.03 -15.24
N VAL A 51 -35.13 21.64 -14.72
CA VAL A 51 -35.03 23.08 -14.49
C VAL A 51 -34.06 23.67 -15.51
N ALA A 52 -34.53 24.66 -16.27
CA ALA A 52 -33.67 25.45 -17.15
C ALA A 52 -33.03 26.58 -16.32
N PHE A 53 -31.73 26.52 -16.08
CA PHE A 53 -31.00 27.60 -15.43
C PHE A 53 -30.87 28.79 -16.38
N GLY A 54 -31.34 29.97 -15.94
CA GLY A 54 -31.26 31.19 -16.75
C GLY A 54 -29.81 31.59 -17.04
N ALA A 55 -29.53 31.97 -18.29
CA ALA A 55 -28.23 32.50 -18.67
C ALA A 55 -27.93 33.82 -17.94
N ASN A 56 -26.72 33.95 -17.40
CA ASN A 56 -26.22 35.20 -16.84
C ASN A 56 -25.77 36.20 -17.94
N ASN A 57 -26.64 37.14 -18.31
CA ASN A 57 -26.36 38.14 -19.36
C ASN A 57 -25.48 39.32 -18.91
N SER A 58 -24.98 39.32 -17.67
CA SER A 58 -24.22 40.46 -17.13
C SER A 58 -22.78 40.58 -17.65
N GLY A 59 -22.26 39.55 -18.31
CA GLY A 59 -20.88 39.51 -18.81
C GLY A 59 -19.81 39.29 -17.73
N VAL A 60 -20.20 39.10 -16.46
CA VAL A 60 -19.31 38.73 -15.35
C VAL A 60 -19.60 37.32 -14.86
N PRO A 61 -18.60 36.61 -14.29
CA PRO A 61 -18.83 35.31 -13.66
C PRO A 61 -19.87 35.38 -12.54
N GLY A 62 -20.90 34.54 -12.61
CA GLY A 62 -21.98 34.47 -11.61
C GLY A 62 -21.87 33.30 -10.64
N ILE A 63 -22.66 33.36 -9.58
CA ILE A 63 -22.94 32.26 -8.65
C ILE A 63 -24.37 31.78 -8.87
N LEU A 64 -24.53 30.46 -9.04
CA LEU A 64 -25.82 29.78 -9.08
C LEU A 64 -26.02 29.02 -7.77
N GLU A 65 -27.09 29.31 -7.04
CA GLU A 65 -27.43 28.64 -5.79
C GLU A 65 -28.75 27.87 -5.91
N LEU A 66 -28.73 26.60 -5.48
CA LEU A 66 -29.89 25.73 -5.35
C LEU A 66 -30.12 25.44 -3.87
N THR A 67 -31.16 26.01 -3.27
CA THR A 67 -31.42 25.91 -1.84
C THR A 67 -32.91 25.67 -1.55
N ASN A 68 -33.22 25.08 -0.39
CA ASN A 68 -34.57 25.05 0.17
C ASN A 68 -34.75 26.05 1.30
N THR A 69 -33.75 26.90 1.55
CA THR A 69 -33.84 28.03 2.46
C THR A 69 -34.28 29.25 1.68
N ASP A 70 -35.36 29.90 2.08
CA ASP A 70 -35.79 31.14 1.43
C ASP A 70 -34.97 32.36 1.86
N SER A 71 -35.25 33.52 1.26
CA SER A 71 -34.54 34.77 1.56
C SER A 71 -34.70 35.23 3.02
N THR A 72 -35.66 34.69 3.78
CA THR A 72 -35.84 34.97 5.22
C THR A 72 -35.03 34.03 6.11
N GLY A 73 -34.34 33.05 5.53
CA GLY A 73 -33.64 32.00 6.26
C GLY A 73 -34.55 30.84 6.67
N SER A 74 -35.81 30.81 6.22
CA SER A 74 -36.73 29.72 6.55
C SER A 74 -36.45 28.51 5.66
N VAL A 75 -36.13 27.38 6.29
CA VAL A 75 -35.91 26.10 5.62
C VAL A 75 -37.26 25.46 5.32
N HIS A 76 -37.53 25.21 4.04
CA HIS A 76 -38.75 24.54 3.59
C HIS A 76 -38.57 23.02 3.59
N ALA A 77 -39.54 22.29 4.14
CA ALA A 77 -39.55 20.84 4.09
C ALA A 77 -39.87 20.35 2.67
N GLY A 78 -39.14 19.34 2.19
CA GLY A 78 -39.34 18.75 0.87
C GLY A 78 -38.09 18.03 0.37
N ALA A 79 -38.20 17.37 -0.77
CA ALA A 79 -37.05 16.87 -1.54
C ALA A 79 -37.24 17.34 -2.98
N ALA A 80 -36.23 18.02 -3.53
CA ALA A 80 -36.26 18.54 -4.88
C ALA A 80 -35.45 17.60 -5.79
N ASN A 81 -36.14 17.00 -6.76
CA ASN A 81 -35.51 16.21 -7.81
C ASN A 81 -35.29 17.10 -9.03
N ILE A 82 -34.10 17.68 -9.14
CA ILE A 82 -33.77 18.71 -10.13
C ILE A 82 -32.83 18.11 -11.17
N SER A 83 -33.07 18.40 -12.45
CA SER A 83 -32.07 18.15 -13.50
C SER A 83 -31.83 19.38 -14.37
N GLY A 84 -30.56 19.73 -14.64
CA GLY A 84 -30.23 20.89 -15.48
C GLY A 84 -28.73 21.02 -15.80
N SER A 85 -28.37 22.02 -16.62
CA SER A 85 -26.99 22.29 -17.02
C SER A 85 -26.55 23.71 -16.65
N VAL A 86 -25.48 23.85 -15.88
CA VAL A 86 -24.94 25.14 -15.46
C VAL A 86 -24.52 25.93 -16.71
N PRO A 87 -24.99 27.18 -16.88
CA PRO A 87 -24.55 27.99 -18.00
C PRO A 87 -23.06 28.41 -17.90
N VAL A 88 -22.41 28.63 -19.05
CA VAL A 88 -20.96 28.90 -19.18
C VAL A 88 -20.47 30.19 -18.49
N ASN A 89 -21.39 31.07 -18.10
CA ASN A 89 -21.14 32.35 -17.45
C ASN A 89 -21.26 32.28 -15.92
N TYR A 90 -21.47 31.11 -15.33
CA TYR A 90 -21.34 30.90 -13.89
C TYR A 90 -19.99 30.26 -13.59
N SER A 91 -19.21 30.87 -12.70
CA SER A 91 -17.98 30.25 -12.18
C SER A 91 -18.23 29.41 -10.94
N THR A 92 -19.41 29.53 -10.34
CA THR A 92 -19.72 28.89 -9.06
C THR A 92 -21.12 28.29 -9.05
N LEU A 93 -21.23 27.07 -8.53
CA LEU A 93 -22.47 26.36 -8.23
C LEU A 93 -22.49 26.00 -6.74
N ILE A 94 -23.60 26.28 -6.07
CA ILE A 94 -23.87 25.89 -4.69
C ILE A 94 -25.16 25.08 -4.68
N VAL A 95 -25.14 23.90 -4.06
CA VAL A 95 -26.31 23.02 -3.89
C VAL A 95 -26.46 22.70 -2.42
N GLN A 96 -27.53 23.14 -1.79
CA GLN A 96 -27.84 22.90 -0.38
C GLN A 96 -29.28 22.39 -0.17
N ALA A 97 -29.96 22.01 -1.25
CA ALA A 97 -31.31 21.48 -1.19
C ALA A 97 -31.33 19.96 -0.96
N PRO A 98 -32.27 19.43 -0.14
CA PRO A 98 -32.52 18.00 -0.02
C PRO A 98 -33.10 17.40 -1.31
N GLY A 99 -32.86 16.11 -1.53
CA GLY A 99 -33.31 15.35 -2.71
C GLY A 99 -32.18 14.98 -3.66
N ASP A 100 -32.51 14.33 -4.77
CA ASP A 100 -31.54 13.90 -5.77
C ASP A 100 -31.44 14.95 -6.89
N GLN A 101 -30.26 15.53 -7.09
CA GLN A 101 -30.00 16.49 -8.16
C GLN A 101 -29.15 15.87 -9.27
N THR A 102 -29.47 16.12 -10.53
CA THR A 102 -28.66 15.72 -11.69
C THR A 102 -28.18 16.96 -12.44
N ILE A 103 -26.91 17.34 -12.26
CA ILE A 103 -26.40 18.61 -12.74
C ILE A 103 -25.25 18.39 -13.72
N SER A 104 -25.36 18.95 -14.93
CA SER A 104 -24.22 19.07 -15.83
C SER A 104 -23.45 20.36 -15.55
N GLY A 105 -22.17 20.24 -15.20
CA GLY A 105 -21.24 21.37 -15.13
C GLY A 105 -21.06 22.03 -16.49
N ASN A 106 -20.65 23.30 -16.48
CA ASN A 106 -20.52 24.10 -17.70
C ASN A 106 -19.21 23.86 -18.48
N GLY A 107 -18.31 23.04 -17.92
CA GLY A 107 -17.02 22.71 -18.52
C GLY A 107 -16.00 23.85 -18.54
N SER A 108 -16.20 24.93 -17.76
CA SER A 108 -15.26 26.04 -17.66
C SER A 108 -14.04 25.68 -16.80
N ASP A 109 -12.94 26.41 -17.00
CA ASP A 109 -11.77 26.34 -16.12
C ASP A 109 -11.97 27.15 -14.84
N ASN A 110 -11.34 26.71 -13.74
CA ASN A 110 -11.47 27.28 -12.39
C ASN A 110 -12.91 27.33 -11.85
N PHE A 111 -13.74 26.34 -12.21
CA PHE A 111 -15.11 26.21 -11.70
C PHE A 111 -15.12 25.83 -10.20
N LEU A 112 -16.02 26.39 -9.40
CA LEU A 112 -16.24 25.99 -8.01
C LEU A 112 -17.63 25.37 -7.85
N ALA A 113 -17.70 24.12 -7.40
CA ALA A 113 -18.94 23.48 -7.00
C ALA A 113 -18.95 23.21 -5.49
N VAL A 114 -20.05 23.51 -4.80
CA VAL A 114 -20.22 23.23 -3.37
C VAL A 114 -21.53 22.46 -3.18
N PHE A 115 -21.45 21.22 -2.70
CA PHE A 115 -22.59 20.36 -2.38
C PHE A 115 -22.69 20.19 -0.86
N GLY A 116 -23.81 20.65 -0.30
CA GLY A 116 -24.07 20.65 1.14
C GLY A 116 -24.32 19.24 1.69
N GLY A 117 -24.21 19.08 3.01
CA GLY A 117 -24.36 17.76 3.65
C GLY A 117 -25.75 17.11 3.50
N ASN A 118 -26.75 17.87 3.09
CA ASN A 118 -28.12 17.39 2.88
C ASN A 118 -28.45 17.14 1.40
N SER A 119 -27.53 17.38 0.46
CA SER A 119 -27.75 17.14 -0.98
C SER A 119 -27.27 15.76 -1.42
N SER A 120 -27.80 15.31 -2.56
CA SER A 120 -27.40 14.08 -3.26
C SER A 120 -27.22 14.44 -4.74
N VAL A 121 -26.02 14.90 -5.11
CA VAL A 121 -25.76 15.50 -6.42
C VAL A 121 -25.07 14.50 -7.35
N ASN A 122 -25.75 14.12 -8.42
CA ASN A 122 -25.16 13.52 -9.62
C ASN A 122 -24.60 14.65 -10.51
N PHE A 123 -23.33 15.03 -10.30
CA PHE A 123 -22.65 16.08 -11.05
C PHE A 123 -21.84 15.51 -12.23
N THR A 124 -21.96 16.08 -13.43
CA THR A 124 -21.16 15.67 -14.59
C THR A 124 -20.52 16.88 -15.27
N ALA A 125 -19.20 16.92 -15.38
CA ALA A 125 -18.48 17.93 -16.16
C ALA A 125 -17.63 17.24 -17.24
N ALA A 126 -17.97 17.42 -18.52
CA ALA A 126 -17.27 16.72 -19.62
C ALA A 126 -15.86 17.29 -19.92
N SER A 127 -15.61 18.54 -19.54
CA SER A 127 -14.35 19.27 -19.77
C SER A 127 -14.09 20.26 -18.62
N GLY A 128 -13.02 21.06 -18.75
CA GLY A 128 -12.70 22.17 -17.85
C GLY A 128 -11.79 21.77 -16.69
N SER A 129 -11.80 22.61 -15.67
CA SER A 129 -11.05 22.42 -14.43
C SER A 129 -11.72 23.13 -13.27
N GLY A 130 -11.47 22.70 -12.04
CA GLY A 130 -12.10 23.34 -10.89
C GLY A 130 -11.89 22.69 -9.54
N THR A 131 -12.67 23.15 -8.57
CA THR A 131 -12.75 22.62 -7.22
C THR A 131 -14.18 22.18 -6.93
N ILE A 132 -14.35 21.00 -6.34
CA ILE A 132 -15.62 20.51 -5.80
C ILE A 132 -15.47 20.31 -4.31
N VAL A 133 -16.40 20.86 -3.52
CA VAL A 133 -16.51 20.61 -2.09
C VAL A 133 -17.83 19.87 -1.88
N ALA A 134 -17.77 18.58 -1.59
CA ALA A 134 -18.94 17.70 -1.53
C ALA A 134 -19.09 17.15 -0.10
N SER A 135 -20.21 17.37 0.57
CA SER A 135 -20.43 16.88 1.95
C SER A 135 -21.59 15.89 2.06
N GLY A 136 -22.28 15.58 0.95
CA GLY A 136 -23.44 14.69 0.91
C GLY A 136 -23.13 13.33 0.30
N ASN A 137 -24.15 12.70 -0.30
CA ASN A 137 -24.01 11.44 -1.05
C ASN A 137 -23.88 11.76 -2.54
N ASP A 138 -22.76 12.34 -2.94
CA ASP A 138 -22.60 12.91 -4.27
C ASP A 138 -21.92 11.93 -5.26
N ASN A 139 -22.37 11.93 -6.51
CA ASN A 139 -21.77 11.16 -7.60
C ASN A 139 -21.23 12.13 -8.66
N MET A 140 -19.92 12.16 -8.84
CA MET A 140 -19.21 13.14 -9.65
C MET A 140 -18.54 12.45 -10.85
N VAL A 141 -18.91 12.84 -12.07
CA VAL A 141 -18.27 12.40 -13.31
C VAL A 141 -17.47 13.56 -13.92
N LEU A 142 -16.15 13.51 -13.83
CA LEU A 142 -15.26 14.65 -14.12
C LEU A 142 -14.34 14.38 -15.32
N GLY A 143 -14.43 15.18 -16.36
CA GLY A 143 -13.50 15.23 -17.50
C GLY A 143 -12.68 16.52 -17.48
N GLY A 144 -11.82 16.70 -18.48
CA GLY A 144 -11.02 17.93 -18.63
C GLY A 144 -9.57 17.80 -18.14
N SER A 145 -9.00 18.91 -17.65
CA SER A 145 -7.56 19.00 -17.35
C SER A 145 -7.26 18.72 -15.87
N PHE A 146 -7.94 19.40 -14.94
CA PHE A 146 -7.65 19.30 -13.51
C PHE A 146 -8.87 19.48 -12.61
N TRP A 147 -9.07 18.59 -11.63
CA TRP A 147 -10.06 18.80 -10.56
C TRP A 147 -9.45 18.63 -9.17
N SER A 148 -9.85 19.49 -8.23
CA SER A 148 -9.62 19.33 -6.80
C SER A 148 -10.95 18.96 -6.13
N VAL A 149 -11.08 17.78 -5.56
CA VAL A 149 -12.30 17.34 -4.88
C VAL A 149 -12.04 17.20 -3.38
N VAL A 150 -12.87 17.85 -2.57
CA VAL A 150 -12.85 17.76 -1.11
C VAL A 150 -14.18 17.14 -0.67
N GLY A 151 -14.15 15.84 -0.38
CA GLY A 151 -15.25 15.09 0.21
C GLY A 151 -15.26 15.26 1.74
N GLY A 152 -16.37 15.74 2.28
CA GLY A 152 -16.62 15.90 3.71
C GLY A 152 -17.14 14.62 4.37
N ASP A 153 -17.09 14.61 5.70
CA ASP A 153 -17.21 13.41 6.54
C ASP A 153 -18.60 12.73 6.56
N LEU A 154 -19.63 13.34 5.95
CA LEU A 154 -21.04 13.03 6.21
C LEU A 154 -21.75 12.20 5.12
N GLY A 155 -21.07 11.80 4.04
CA GLY A 155 -21.70 10.98 3.02
C GLY A 155 -20.75 10.18 2.12
N ASN A 156 -21.36 9.25 1.38
CA ASN A 156 -20.68 8.36 0.44
C ASN A 156 -20.53 9.08 -0.90
N ASN A 157 -19.34 9.61 -1.18
CA ASN A 157 -19.03 10.27 -2.44
C ASN A 157 -18.41 9.28 -3.43
N VAL A 158 -18.91 9.29 -4.66
CA VAL A 158 -18.36 8.53 -5.78
C VAL A 158 -17.74 9.52 -6.77
N ILE A 159 -16.44 9.41 -7.03
CA ILE A 159 -15.75 10.18 -8.05
C ILE A 159 -15.38 9.24 -9.20
N VAL A 160 -15.89 9.53 -10.39
CA VAL A 160 -15.47 8.90 -11.64
C VAL A 160 -14.80 9.99 -12.47
N THR A 161 -13.54 9.83 -12.81
CA THR A 161 -12.82 10.87 -13.55
C THR A 161 -12.12 10.31 -14.78
N ASN A 162 -12.17 11.08 -15.86
CA ASN A 162 -11.30 10.98 -17.04
C ASN A 162 -10.46 12.27 -17.18
N ALA A 163 -10.48 13.16 -16.19
CA ALA A 163 -9.66 14.36 -16.20
C ALA A 163 -8.18 13.99 -16.08
N ALA A 164 -7.29 14.71 -16.77
CA ALA A 164 -5.86 14.38 -16.80
C ALA A 164 -5.24 14.28 -15.39
N SER A 165 -5.71 15.13 -14.46
CA SER A 165 -5.24 15.16 -13.07
C SER A 165 -6.41 15.38 -12.10
N VAL A 166 -6.47 14.64 -10.98
CA VAL A 166 -7.47 14.85 -9.91
C VAL A 166 -6.85 14.74 -8.53
N SER A 167 -6.80 15.83 -7.76
CA SER A 167 -6.48 15.75 -6.34
C SER A 167 -7.78 15.54 -5.57
N ALA A 168 -7.90 14.43 -4.85
CA ALA A 168 -9.09 14.16 -4.03
C ALA A 168 -8.69 14.02 -2.57
N THR A 169 -9.32 14.79 -1.69
CA THR A 169 -9.34 14.53 -0.25
C THR A 169 -10.70 13.97 0.09
N LEU A 170 -10.75 12.70 0.50
CA LEU A 170 -12.01 12.03 0.82
C LEU A 170 -12.03 11.70 2.32
N ASN A 171 -12.93 12.34 3.04
CA ASN A 171 -13.20 12.07 4.45
C ASN A 171 -14.56 11.37 4.61
N GLY A 172 -14.72 10.58 5.67
CA GLY A 172 -15.96 9.82 5.93
C GLY A 172 -15.98 8.43 5.29
N ALA A 173 -16.76 7.51 5.82
CA ALA A 173 -16.74 6.12 5.34
C ALA A 173 -17.42 5.95 3.97
N GLY A 174 -17.02 4.92 3.19
CA GLY A 174 -17.77 4.51 1.98
C GLY A 174 -17.53 5.33 0.71
N ASN A 175 -16.52 6.20 0.68
CA ASN A 175 -16.13 6.93 -0.53
C ASN A 175 -15.44 6.01 -1.56
N SER A 176 -15.65 6.28 -2.85
CA SER A 176 -15.04 5.54 -3.96
C SER A 176 -14.52 6.48 -5.04
N SER A 177 -13.30 6.24 -5.55
CA SER A 177 -12.74 7.00 -6.68
C SER A 177 -12.30 6.04 -7.80
N THR A 178 -12.63 6.34 -9.06
CA THR A 178 -12.26 5.52 -10.22
C THR A 178 -11.72 6.37 -11.37
N GLY A 179 -10.72 5.87 -12.08
CA GLY A 179 -10.21 6.48 -13.33
C GLY A 179 -9.15 7.57 -13.14
N VAL A 180 -8.57 7.71 -11.95
CA VAL A 180 -7.60 8.77 -11.65
C VAL A 180 -6.28 8.53 -12.41
N PRO A 181 -5.87 9.40 -13.38
CA PRO A 181 -4.70 9.13 -14.23
C PRO A 181 -3.37 9.53 -13.61
N SER A 182 -3.39 10.57 -12.76
CA SER A 182 -2.23 11.07 -12.04
C SER A 182 -2.70 12.02 -10.94
N ASN A 183 -2.52 11.67 -9.65
CA ASN A 183 -2.43 12.59 -8.48
C ASN A 183 -2.60 11.89 -7.12
N ALA A 184 -2.13 12.59 -6.07
CA ALA A 184 -2.27 12.28 -4.64
C ALA A 184 -3.74 12.26 -4.19
N ILE A 185 -4.22 11.09 -3.75
CA ILE A 185 -5.42 10.97 -2.91
C ILE A 185 -4.95 10.90 -1.46
N GLY A 186 -5.26 11.93 -0.68
CA GLY A 186 -5.12 11.92 0.78
C GLY A 186 -6.46 11.53 1.39
N SER A 187 -6.49 10.55 2.28
CA SER A 187 -7.77 10.10 2.85
C SER A 187 -7.73 9.97 4.36
N TYR A 188 -8.77 10.50 5.00
CA TYR A 188 -9.10 10.28 6.40
C TYR A 188 -10.37 9.42 6.55
N ALA A 189 -10.83 8.79 5.46
CA ALA A 189 -12.06 8.00 5.35
C ALA A 189 -11.91 6.54 5.81
N GLN A 190 -12.83 6.02 6.63
CA GLN A 190 -12.86 4.59 6.93
C GLN A 190 -13.38 3.76 5.76
N ASN A 191 -12.62 2.76 5.31
CA ASN A 191 -13.02 1.84 4.23
C ASN A 191 -13.13 2.50 2.83
N LEU A 192 -12.09 3.23 2.45
CA LEU A 192 -11.95 3.82 1.11
C LEU A 192 -11.73 2.75 0.03
N SER A 193 -12.32 2.91 -1.15
CA SER A 193 -11.98 2.13 -2.36
C SER A 193 -11.47 3.05 -3.48
N VAL A 194 -10.23 2.85 -3.95
CA VAL A 194 -9.65 3.64 -5.05
C VAL A 194 -9.26 2.73 -6.21
N LEU A 195 -9.62 3.12 -7.44
CA LEU A 195 -9.13 2.52 -8.68
C LEU A 195 -8.31 3.55 -9.48
N SER A 196 -7.01 3.28 -9.62
CA SER A 196 -6.06 4.09 -10.37
C SER A 196 -5.73 3.49 -11.73
N ASN A 197 -5.74 4.34 -12.76
CA ASN A 197 -5.36 3.97 -14.12
C ASN A 197 -4.27 4.93 -14.62
N GLY A 198 -2.98 4.63 -14.47
CA GLY A 198 -1.90 5.51 -14.96
C GLY A 198 -0.70 5.56 -14.02
N THR A 199 -0.04 6.71 -13.94
CA THR A 199 1.05 6.98 -12.97
C THR A 199 0.50 7.82 -11.81
N SER A 200 0.21 7.21 -10.67
CA SER A 200 -0.44 7.91 -9.54
C SER A 200 0.34 7.80 -8.23
N ASP A 201 0.20 8.79 -7.36
CA ASP A 201 0.70 8.72 -5.98
C ASP A 201 -0.51 8.60 -5.04
N PHE A 202 -0.46 7.75 -4.03
CA PHE A 202 -1.53 7.57 -3.05
C PHE A 202 -1.00 7.80 -1.66
N ILE A 203 -1.76 8.49 -0.81
CA ILE A 203 -1.45 8.64 0.60
C ILE A 203 -2.67 8.20 1.41
N ILE A 204 -2.59 7.01 1.98
CA ILE A 204 -3.65 6.47 2.83
C ILE A 204 -3.33 6.91 4.27
N THR A 205 -4.11 7.83 4.82
CA THR A 205 -3.95 8.29 6.23
C THR A 205 -5.12 7.88 7.12
N ALA A 206 -6.05 7.10 6.57
CA ALA A 206 -7.31 6.85 7.22
C ALA A 206 -7.24 5.67 8.19
N ALA A 207 -7.97 5.78 9.30
CA ALA A 207 -8.30 4.61 10.12
C ALA A 207 -9.24 3.68 9.33
N GLY A 208 -9.27 2.38 9.66
CA GLY A 208 -10.17 1.42 9.03
C GLY A 208 -9.48 0.46 8.06
N LYS A 209 -10.28 -0.18 7.18
CA LYS A 209 -9.80 -1.14 6.18
C LYS A 209 -9.95 -0.60 4.77
N ASN A 210 -8.96 0.11 4.28
CA ASN A 210 -8.99 0.71 2.96
C ASN A 210 -8.56 -0.30 1.89
N THR A 211 -9.01 -0.08 0.65
CA THR A 211 -8.64 -0.87 -0.51
C THR A 211 -8.19 0.05 -1.64
N VAL A 212 -6.97 -0.14 -2.14
CA VAL A 212 -6.45 0.57 -3.32
C VAL A 212 -6.17 -0.44 -4.42
N THR A 213 -6.76 -0.24 -5.59
CA THR A 213 -6.49 -1.03 -6.80
C THR A 213 -5.74 -0.17 -7.81
N VAL A 214 -4.60 -0.66 -8.27
CA VAL A 214 -3.72 0.02 -9.22
C VAL A 214 -3.62 -0.83 -10.49
N THR A 215 -4.02 -0.29 -11.64
CA THR A 215 -3.88 -0.96 -12.95
C THR A 215 -2.66 -0.44 -13.75
N GLY A 216 -2.16 0.75 -13.40
CA GLY A 216 -0.93 1.36 -13.93
C GLY A 216 0.21 1.38 -12.89
N SER A 217 1.16 2.31 -13.00
CA SER A 217 2.22 2.46 -12.00
C SER A 217 1.77 3.39 -10.87
N ALA A 218 2.09 3.08 -9.62
CA ALA A 218 1.79 3.99 -8.53
C ALA A 218 2.82 3.96 -7.40
N ASN A 219 3.04 5.09 -6.75
CA ASN A 219 3.61 5.11 -5.41
C ASN A 219 2.45 5.10 -4.40
N VAL A 220 2.49 4.22 -3.40
CA VAL A 220 1.45 4.16 -2.37
C VAL A 220 2.11 4.33 -1.02
N SER A 221 1.74 5.36 -0.28
CA SER A 221 2.18 5.61 1.09
C SER A 221 1.04 5.28 2.03
N ASP A 222 1.21 4.26 2.86
CA ASP A 222 0.20 3.75 3.78
C ASP A 222 0.54 4.11 5.23
N TYR A 223 -0.31 4.93 5.86
CA TYR A 223 -0.27 5.31 7.26
C TYR A 223 -1.47 4.74 8.05
N GLY A 224 -2.30 3.89 7.43
CA GLY A 224 -3.54 3.33 7.96
C GLY A 224 -3.36 2.01 8.71
N ALA A 225 -4.39 1.58 9.44
CA ALA A 225 -4.26 0.47 10.40
C ALA A 225 -4.49 -0.94 9.81
N ALA A 226 -5.14 -1.10 8.66
CA ALA A 226 -5.48 -2.42 8.12
C ALA A 226 -5.84 -2.38 6.62
N ASP A 227 -4.90 -2.01 5.76
CA ASP A 227 -5.21 -1.69 4.37
C ASP A 227 -4.88 -2.83 3.41
N THR A 228 -5.56 -2.86 2.27
CA THR A 228 -5.34 -3.81 1.19
C THR A 228 -4.97 -3.07 -0.09
N VAL A 229 -3.90 -3.48 -0.76
CA VAL A 229 -3.47 -2.87 -2.01
C VAL A 229 -3.30 -3.92 -3.09
N TYR A 230 -4.07 -3.78 -4.18
CA TYR A 230 -4.03 -4.60 -5.37
C TYR A 230 -3.22 -3.92 -6.47
N ALA A 231 -2.23 -4.61 -7.03
CA ALA A 231 -1.65 -4.26 -8.33
C ALA A 231 -2.19 -5.25 -9.37
N THR A 232 -2.73 -4.77 -10.49
CA THR A 232 -3.37 -5.61 -11.51
C THR A 232 -2.93 -5.22 -12.92
N GLY A 233 -3.12 -6.11 -13.90
CA GLY A 233 -2.78 -5.83 -15.30
C GLY A 233 -1.27 -5.59 -15.49
N THR A 234 -0.89 -4.41 -15.97
CA THR A 234 0.50 -3.99 -16.12
C THR A 234 1.02 -3.17 -14.94
N GLY A 235 0.27 -3.08 -13.85
CA GLY A 235 0.54 -2.12 -12.81
C GLY A 235 1.78 -2.41 -11.96
N SER A 236 2.57 -1.39 -11.65
CA SER A 236 3.74 -1.50 -10.77
C SER A 236 3.52 -0.62 -9.54
N VAL A 237 3.47 -1.21 -8.36
CA VAL A 237 3.29 -0.45 -7.12
C VAL A 237 4.62 -0.32 -6.40
N ASN A 238 4.97 0.89 -6.02
CA ASN A 238 6.06 1.20 -5.10
C ASN A 238 5.45 1.68 -3.78
N MET A 239 5.28 0.73 -2.86
CA MET A 239 4.64 0.95 -1.59
C MET A 239 5.63 1.36 -0.50
N SER A 240 5.21 2.25 0.38
CA SER A 240 5.95 2.69 1.56
C SER A 240 5.01 2.82 2.76
N PHE A 241 5.54 2.60 3.96
CA PHE A 241 4.75 2.70 5.20
C PHE A 241 5.06 3.98 5.98
N GLY A 242 4.01 4.51 6.60
CA GLY A 242 4.08 5.42 7.72
C GLY A 242 4.49 4.71 9.00
N SER A 243 4.81 5.45 10.06
CA SER A 243 5.25 4.89 11.36
C SER A 243 4.11 4.35 12.24
N GLN A 244 2.85 4.44 11.79
CA GLN A 244 1.65 4.07 12.56
C GLN A 244 0.79 3.00 11.87
N ALA A 245 1.23 2.45 10.74
CA ALA A 245 0.44 1.44 10.03
C ALA A 245 0.28 0.15 10.85
N GLY A 246 -0.89 -0.47 10.78
CA GLY A 246 -1.20 -1.65 11.60
C GLY A 246 -0.92 -2.94 10.86
N THR A 247 -1.74 -3.26 9.87
CA THR A 247 -1.56 -4.45 9.02
C THR A 247 -1.72 -4.05 7.56
N LEU A 248 -0.99 -4.72 6.67
CA LEU A 248 -1.10 -4.54 5.24
C LEU A 248 -1.27 -5.89 4.54
N ASP A 249 -2.24 -5.94 3.62
CA ASP A 249 -2.35 -6.99 2.62
C ASP A 249 -2.00 -6.44 1.22
N PHE A 250 -0.85 -6.80 0.67
CA PHE A 250 -0.43 -6.42 -0.67
C PHE A 250 -0.56 -7.58 -1.65
N ILE A 251 -1.35 -7.39 -2.71
CA ILE A 251 -1.69 -8.43 -3.68
C ILE A 251 -1.29 -7.95 -5.08
N ASN A 252 -0.16 -8.44 -5.59
CA ASN A 252 0.30 -8.19 -6.94
C ASN A 252 -0.22 -9.27 -7.90
N GLN A 253 -1.30 -8.98 -8.60
CA GLN A 253 -1.81 -9.75 -9.74
C GLN A 253 -1.36 -9.18 -11.09
N SER A 254 -0.36 -8.29 -11.09
CA SER A 254 0.18 -7.70 -12.31
C SER A 254 1.33 -8.52 -12.90
N THR A 255 1.67 -8.22 -14.15
CA THR A 255 2.87 -8.74 -14.82
C THR A 255 4.12 -7.91 -14.55
N SER A 256 4.00 -6.79 -13.82
CA SER A 256 5.10 -5.86 -13.56
C SER A 256 5.69 -6.08 -12.17
N PRO A 257 7.01 -5.87 -12.00
CA PRO A 257 7.61 -5.89 -10.68
C PRO A 257 6.97 -4.84 -9.77
N SER A 258 6.75 -5.20 -8.51
CA SER A 258 6.29 -4.26 -7.47
C SER A 258 7.23 -4.26 -6.27
N LYS A 259 7.18 -3.21 -5.48
CA LYS A 259 7.98 -3.04 -4.28
C LYS A 259 7.10 -2.73 -3.09
N VAL A 260 7.37 -3.40 -1.97
CA VAL A 260 6.86 -3.03 -0.64
C VAL A 260 8.08 -2.66 0.17
N ASN A 261 8.35 -1.36 0.31
CA ASN A 261 9.50 -0.86 1.04
C ASN A 261 9.13 -0.63 2.49
N ALA A 262 9.97 -1.12 3.40
CA ALA A 262 9.96 -0.61 4.74
C ALA A 262 10.49 0.84 4.77
N ARG A 263 10.06 1.61 5.77
CA ARG A 263 10.62 2.94 6.00
C ARG A 263 11.96 2.79 6.69
N VAL A 264 13.03 3.15 6.02
CA VAL A 264 14.33 3.29 6.67
C VAL A 264 14.26 4.50 7.59
N ASP A 265 14.37 4.28 8.90
CA ASP A 265 14.53 5.36 9.87
C ASP A 265 15.84 6.09 9.55
N PRO A 266 15.80 7.38 9.20
CA PRO A 266 16.99 8.12 8.76
C PRO A 266 18.02 8.34 9.88
N THR A 267 17.63 8.15 11.14
CA THR A 267 18.48 8.34 12.32
C THR A 267 19.25 7.08 12.65
N THR A 268 18.59 5.93 12.58
CA THR A 268 19.21 4.63 12.94
C THR A 268 19.67 3.85 11.71
N GLY A 269 19.18 4.21 10.51
CA GLY A 269 19.33 3.40 9.31
C GLY A 269 18.55 2.08 9.37
N MET A 270 17.77 1.85 10.43
CA MET A 270 17.01 0.62 10.60
C MET A 270 15.73 0.66 9.76
N ILE A 271 15.40 -0.48 9.20
CA ILE A 271 14.11 -0.73 8.57
C ILE A 271 13.05 -0.72 9.67
N THR A 272 12.18 0.29 9.65
CA THR A 272 10.98 0.39 10.48
C THR A 272 9.77 0.29 9.57
N SER A 273 8.90 -0.68 9.80
CA SER A 273 7.65 -0.82 9.04
C SER A 273 6.64 -1.35 10.01
N PRO A 274 5.62 -0.57 10.39
CA PRO A 274 4.86 -0.94 11.56
C PRO A 274 3.93 -2.13 11.26
N GLY A 275 3.86 -3.00 12.27
CA GLY A 275 2.96 -4.15 12.38
C GLY A 275 3.29 -5.33 11.46
N SER A 276 2.28 -5.91 10.82
CA SER A 276 2.41 -7.13 10.00
C SER A 276 2.05 -6.91 8.53
N VAL A 277 2.80 -7.54 7.64
CA VAL A 277 2.64 -7.46 6.20
C VAL A 277 2.40 -8.85 5.61
N THR A 278 1.30 -8.97 4.87
CA THR A 278 1.02 -10.10 3.98
C THR A 278 1.25 -9.67 2.54
N VAL A 279 2.05 -10.43 1.79
CA VAL A 279 2.29 -10.19 0.37
C VAL A 279 1.97 -11.43 -0.44
N PHE A 280 1.22 -11.23 -1.53
CA PHE A 280 1.09 -12.18 -2.63
C PHE A 280 1.66 -11.55 -3.91
N GLY A 281 2.91 -11.87 -4.22
CA GLY A 281 3.67 -11.36 -5.34
C GLY A 281 3.15 -11.85 -6.70
N GLY A 282 3.38 -11.04 -7.73
CA GLY A 282 2.89 -11.26 -9.08
C GLY A 282 3.90 -11.89 -10.01
N ALA A 283 3.50 -12.09 -11.27
CA ALA A 283 4.35 -12.69 -12.29
C ALA A 283 5.58 -11.83 -12.62
N GLY A 284 5.51 -10.52 -12.40
CA GLY A 284 6.64 -9.61 -12.54
C GLY A 284 7.68 -9.69 -11.42
N GLY A 285 7.40 -10.40 -10.33
CA GLY A 285 8.28 -10.46 -9.17
C GLY A 285 8.28 -9.16 -8.35
N GLY A 286 9.34 -8.92 -7.59
CA GLY A 286 9.43 -7.72 -6.77
C GLY A 286 10.43 -7.75 -5.62
N VAL A 287 10.42 -6.68 -4.84
CA VAL A 287 11.13 -6.59 -3.55
C VAL A 287 10.10 -6.33 -2.46
N TYR A 288 9.99 -7.24 -1.51
CA TYR A 288 8.95 -7.18 -0.48
C TYR A 288 9.61 -7.22 0.89
N ASN A 289 9.38 -6.16 1.68
CA ASN A 289 9.81 -6.06 3.06
C ASN A 289 8.59 -6.27 3.97
N GLY A 290 8.75 -7.11 4.99
CA GLY A 290 7.80 -7.30 6.07
C GLY A 290 7.80 -6.13 7.06
N GLY A 291 6.82 -6.13 7.94
CA GLY A 291 6.74 -5.24 9.09
C GLY A 291 7.62 -5.70 10.27
N ASP A 292 8.05 -4.77 11.11
CA ASP A 292 8.97 -4.93 12.24
C ASP A 292 8.29 -5.37 13.55
N ASN A 293 6.97 -5.30 13.64
CA ASN A 293 6.22 -5.45 14.90
C ASN A 293 5.12 -6.53 14.84
N GLY A 294 5.21 -7.47 13.90
CA GLY A 294 4.22 -8.53 13.74
C GLY A 294 4.75 -9.77 13.05
N ASN A 295 3.83 -10.67 12.68
CA ASN A 295 4.14 -11.85 11.90
C ASN A 295 3.91 -11.56 10.42
N ASN A 296 4.90 -11.80 9.57
CA ASN A 296 4.76 -11.53 8.14
C ASN A 296 4.56 -12.80 7.33
N SER A 297 3.87 -12.67 6.20
CA SER A 297 3.71 -13.73 5.22
C SER A 297 3.98 -13.19 3.83
N LEU A 298 5.20 -13.36 3.33
CA LEU A 298 5.63 -12.87 2.03
C LEU A 298 5.74 -14.04 1.05
N VAL A 299 4.78 -14.12 0.14
CA VAL A 299 4.74 -15.13 -0.92
C VAL A 299 5.09 -14.45 -2.24
N GLY A 300 6.20 -14.83 -2.85
CA GLY A 300 6.57 -14.43 -4.19
C GLY A 300 5.70 -15.06 -5.27
N GLY A 301 5.57 -14.37 -6.40
CA GLY A 301 4.90 -14.89 -7.59
C GLY A 301 5.84 -15.73 -8.46
N SER A 302 5.54 -15.83 -9.76
CA SER A 302 6.37 -16.57 -10.73
C SER A 302 7.61 -15.80 -11.20
N GLY A 303 7.73 -14.51 -10.85
CA GLY A 303 8.91 -13.70 -11.16
C GLY A 303 9.98 -13.76 -10.07
N LEU A 304 11.12 -13.11 -10.31
CA LEU A 304 12.22 -12.96 -9.35
C LEU A 304 11.76 -12.20 -8.11
N VAL A 305 12.11 -12.68 -6.92
CA VAL A 305 11.78 -11.98 -5.68
C VAL A 305 12.97 -11.78 -4.74
N THR A 306 12.91 -10.66 -4.03
CA THR A 306 13.69 -10.41 -2.83
C THR A 306 12.70 -10.24 -1.67
N LEU A 307 12.75 -11.13 -0.69
CA LEU A 307 11.86 -11.17 0.46
C LEU A 307 12.68 -10.87 1.71
N TYR A 308 12.30 -9.83 2.45
CA TYR A 308 12.87 -9.49 3.74
C TYR A 308 11.80 -9.65 4.82
N GLY A 309 11.87 -10.71 5.61
CA GLY A 309 11.09 -10.87 6.83
C GLY A 309 11.70 -10.03 7.94
N ALA A 310 10.90 -9.16 8.54
CA ALA A 310 11.24 -8.40 9.75
C ALA A 310 10.28 -8.81 10.89
N GLY A 311 10.47 -8.35 12.12
CA GLY A 311 9.54 -8.67 13.21
C GLY A 311 9.53 -10.16 13.59
N MET A 312 8.55 -10.61 14.37
CA MET A 312 8.69 -11.78 15.28
C MET A 312 8.72 -13.17 14.62
N THR A 313 7.88 -13.42 13.61
CA THR A 313 7.87 -14.70 12.87
C THR A 313 7.49 -14.44 11.42
N ASN A 314 8.25 -15.02 10.49
CA ASN A 314 8.11 -14.73 9.08
C ASN A 314 7.92 -16.02 8.28
N TYR A 315 6.95 -16.00 7.37
CA TYR A 315 6.81 -16.99 6.32
C TYR A 315 7.25 -16.36 4.99
N LEU A 316 8.34 -16.85 4.42
CA LEU A 316 8.96 -16.32 3.21
C LEU A 316 8.96 -17.44 2.15
N TYR A 317 8.17 -17.30 1.08
CA TYR A 317 8.06 -18.31 0.03
C TYR A 317 8.40 -17.74 -1.35
N ALA A 318 9.50 -18.17 -1.96
CA ALA A 318 9.83 -17.83 -3.35
C ALA A 318 9.35 -18.96 -4.29
N ASN A 319 8.45 -18.66 -5.23
CA ASN A 319 7.86 -19.67 -6.12
C ASN A 319 8.44 -19.65 -7.55
N GLY A 320 8.93 -18.49 -7.99
CA GLY A 320 9.35 -18.25 -9.37
C GLY A 320 10.86 -18.26 -9.60
N ALA A 321 11.28 -18.77 -10.76
CA ALA A 321 12.60 -18.48 -11.30
C ALA A 321 12.55 -17.09 -11.96
N GLY A 322 13.46 -16.21 -11.54
CA GLY A 322 13.82 -15.08 -12.39
C GLY A 322 14.37 -15.56 -13.74
N ALA A 323 14.51 -14.66 -14.70
CA ALA A 323 15.13 -15.01 -15.98
C ALA A 323 16.53 -15.64 -15.75
N ASN A 324 16.85 -16.70 -16.52
CA ASN A 324 18.05 -17.54 -16.45
C ASN A 324 19.22 -16.97 -15.61
N GLY A 325 19.41 -17.52 -14.40
CA GLY A 325 20.56 -17.21 -13.54
C GLY A 325 20.30 -16.18 -12.44
N GLN A 326 19.12 -15.55 -12.41
CA GLN A 326 18.75 -14.63 -11.34
C GLN A 326 18.52 -15.36 -10.00
N LEU A 327 18.81 -14.64 -8.91
CA LEU A 327 18.87 -15.13 -7.53
C LEU A 327 17.67 -14.66 -6.73
N ASN A 328 16.85 -15.56 -6.20
CA ASN A 328 15.91 -15.18 -5.14
C ASN A 328 16.68 -14.99 -3.83
N PHE A 329 16.36 -13.93 -3.11
CA PHE A 329 16.98 -13.64 -1.82
C PHE A 329 15.91 -13.60 -0.74
N LEU A 330 16.02 -14.50 0.23
CA LEU A 330 15.11 -14.61 1.37
C LEU A 330 15.94 -14.32 2.62
N ASN A 331 15.57 -13.27 3.34
CA ASN A 331 16.28 -12.83 4.52
C ASN A 331 15.31 -12.69 5.68
N SER A 332 15.62 -13.32 6.82
CA SER A 332 14.94 -13.05 8.08
C SER A 332 15.83 -12.24 9.03
N ASP A 333 15.19 -11.42 9.85
CA ASP A 333 15.85 -10.62 10.88
C ASP A 333 16.36 -11.49 12.05
N TYR A 334 17.11 -10.87 12.97
CA TYR A 334 17.71 -11.55 14.11
C TYR A 334 16.71 -11.79 15.26
N GLY A 335 16.71 -13.00 15.82
CA GLY A 335 16.08 -13.32 17.10
C GLY A 335 14.68 -13.97 17.01
N THR A 336 14.35 -14.55 15.86
CA THR A 336 12.98 -14.93 15.48
C THR A 336 12.93 -16.34 14.92
N ASN A 337 11.72 -16.92 14.85
CA ASN A 337 11.54 -18.25 14.29
C ASN A 337 10.85 -18.12 12.94
N ASP A 338 11.62 -18.33 11.88
CA ASP A 338 11.19 -18.04 10.52
C ASP A 338 11.11 -19.30 9.66
N THR A 339 10.28 -19.25 8.63
CA THR A 339 10.14 -20.31 7.63
C THR A 339 10.46 -19.74 6.26
N LEU A 340 11.56 -20.19 5.67
CA LEU A 340 12.05 -19.75 4.37
C LEU A 340 12.01 -20.92 3.39
N ILE A 341 11.23 -20.78 2.33
CA ILE A 341 11.03 -21.85 1.36
C ILE A 341 11.25 -21.32 -0.06
N ALA A 342 12.12 -21.98 -0.83
CA ALA A 342 12.17 -21.79 -2.28
C ALA A 342 11.53 -23.01 -2.97
N GLY A 343 10.45 -22.77 -3.71
CA GLY A 343 9.71 -23.81 -4.43
C GLY A 343 10.46 -24.35 -5.65
N SER A 344 9.92 -25.43 -6.22
CA SER A 344 10.51 -26.13 -7.37
C SER A 344 10.58 -25.30 -8.66
N GLY A 345 9.85 -24.20 -8.73
CA GLY A 345 9.90 -23.26 -9.85
C GLY A 345 11.15 -22.37 -9.84
N THR A 346 11.94 -22.38 -8.78
CA THR A 346 13.12 -21.51 -8.61
C THR A 346 14.40 -22.13 -9.19
N THR A 347 15.37 -21.27 -9.52
CA THR A 347 16.75 -21.65 -9.86
C THR A 347 17.68 -21.29 -8.70
N ASN A 348 18.45 -20.22 -8.80
CA ASN A 348 19.38 -19.85 -7.74
C ASN A 348 18.62 -19.23 -6.56
N ASN A 349 18.91 -19.67 -5.33
CA ASN A 349 18.34 -19.09 -4.11
C ASN A 349 19.44 -18.83 -3.08
N THR A 350 19.29 -17.71 -2.37
CA THR A 350 20.06 -17.39 -1.18
C THR A 350 19.10 -17.20 -0.01
N PHE A 351 19.40 -17.91 1.05
CA PHE A 351 18.74 -17.81 2.34
C PHE A 351 19.72 -17.16 3.30
N ALA A 352 19.32 -16.06 3.92
CA ALA A 352 20.02 -15.46 5.04
C ALA A 352 19.11 -15.56 6.25
N MET A 353 19.52 -16.34 7.23
CA MET A 353 18.77 -16.50 8.47
C MET A 353 19.51 -15.82 9.62
N GLY A 354 18.73 -15.26 10.54
CA GLY A 354 19.22 -14.61 11.74
C GLY A 354 19.59 -15.62 12.83
N THR A 355 19.22 -15.30 14.06
CA THR A 355 19.29 -16.21 15.21
C THR A 355 17.89 -16.72 15.52
N GLY A 356 17.75 -17.98 15.96
CA GLY A 356 16.43 -18.50 16.34
C GLY A 356 16.24 -20.00 16.12
N THR A 357 15.05 -20.42 15.70
CA THR A 357 14.74 -21.80 15.30
C THR A 357 14.06 -21.75 13.93
N ASP A 358 14.89 -21.60 12.91
CA ASP A 358 14.42 -21.40 11.55
C ASP A 358 14.21 -22.73 10.81
N ILE A 359 13.25 -22.72 9.87
CA ILE A 359 13.00 -23.82 8.94
C ILE A 359 13.29 -23.32 7.54
N VAL A 360 14.32 -23.86 6.90
CA VAL A 360 14.74 -23.45 5.58
C VAL A 360 14.73 -24.64 4.63
N SER A 361 14.08 -24.49 3.48
CA SER A 361 14.01 -25.55 2.47
C SER A 361 14.12 -25.00 1.06
N SER A 362 14.78 -25.74 0.19
CA SER A 362 14.79 -25.46 -1.24
C SER A 362 14.46 -26.70 -2.05
N ASP A 363 13.53 -26.55 -2.98
CA ASP A 363 13.31 -27.47 -4.10
C ASP A 363 13.82 -26.87 -5.43
N GLY A 364 14.58 -25.77 -5.39
CA GLY A 364 15.12 -25.09 -6.56
C GLY A 364 16.24 -25.87 -7.27
N SER A 365 16.40 -25.64 -8.58
CA SER A 365 17.54 -26.16 -9.36
C SER A 365 18.73 -25.19 -9.32
N GLY A 366 19.97 -25.59 -9.63
CA GLY A 366 21.11 -24.66 -9.56
C GLY A 366 21.56 -24.33 -8.14
N SER A 367 22.10 -23.13 -7.89
CA SER A 367 22.81 -22.81 -6.65
C SER A 367 21.87 -22.47 -5.49
N GLN A 368 21.97 -23.21 -4.40
CA GLN A 368 21.24 -23.01 -3.15
C GLN A 368 22.24 -22.64 -2.05
N VAL A 369 22.22 -21.39 -1.59
CA VAL A 369 23.17 -20.89 -0.59
C VAL A 369 22.44 -20.56 0.70
N TYR A 370 22.88 -21.14 1.81
CA TYR A 370 22.30 -20.96 3.13
C TYR A 370 23.33 -20.26 4.01
N PHE A 371 23.07 -19.02 4.40
CA PHE A 371 23.83 -18.31 5.43
C PHE A 371 23.14 -18.52 6.76
N VAL A 372 23.81 -19.26 7.63
CA VAL A 372 23.33 -19.66 8.96
C VAL A 372 23.98 -18.76 10.00
N GLY A 373 23.16 -18.17 10.87
CA GLY A 373 23.59 -17.29 11.95
C GLY A 373 24.46 -18.00 13.00
N THR A 374 24.87 -17.25 14.02
CA THR A 374 25.84 -17.75 15.02
C THR A 374 25.23 -18.47 16.22
N SER A 375 23.92 -18.42 16.37
CA SER A 375 23.20 -19.01 17.49
C SER A 375 21.78 -19.41 17.07
N GLY A 376 21.31 -20.56 17.52
CA GLY A 376 19.96 -21.03 17.20
C GLY A 376 19.86 -22.54 17.08
N SER A 377 18.84 -23.04 16.40
CA SER A 377 18.65 -24.46 16.10
C SER A 377 17.90 -24.57 14.80
N GLU A 378 18.62 -24.49 13.70
CA GLU A 378 18.01 -24.41 12.38
C GLU A 378 17.70 -25.81 11.81
N THR A 379 16.62 -25.92 11.05
CA THR A 379 16.32 -27.09 10.24
C THR A 379 16.43 -26.72 8.76
N LEU A 380 17.51 -27.18 8.14
CA LEU A 380 17.88 -26.88 6.76
C LEU A 380 17.62 -28.10 5.87
N THR A 381 16.94 -27.91 4.75
CA THR A 381 16.67 -28.96 3.77
C THR A 381 17.25 -28.56 2.43
N GLY A 382 18.32 -29.26 2.03
CA GLY A 382 18.96 -29.05 0.73
C GLY A 382 18.08 -29.53 -0.43
N SER A 383 18.25 -28.92 -1.60
CA SER A 383 17.57 -29.34 -2.82
C SER A 383 18.19 -30.63 -3.36
N THR A 384 17.31 -31.56 -3.74
CA THR A 384 17.68 -32.80 -4.44
C THR A 384 17.38 -32.74 -5.94
N VAL A 385 16.94 -31.59 -6.45
CA VAL A 385 16.60 -31.42 -7.87
C VAL A 385 17.86 -31.56 -8.73
N ALA A 386 17.72 -32.19 -9.89
CA ALA A 386 18.84 -32.38 -10.80
C ALA A 386 19.50 -31.03 -11.17
N GLY A 387 20.82 -30.97 -11.06
CA GLY A 387 21.59 -29.74 -11.29
C GLY A 387 21.62 -28.78 -10.10
N ALA A 388 21.03 -29.13 -8.95
CA ALA A 388 21.16 -28.34 -7.73
C ALA A 388 22.54 -28.53 -7.08
N SER A 389 23.08 -27.45 -6.51
CA SER A 389 24.23 -27.46 -5.61
C SER A 389 23.87 -26.73 -4.33
N ASN A 390 24.14 -27.34 -3.17
CA ASN A 390 23.81 -26.80 -1.86
C ASN A 390 25.09 -26.34 -1.14
N LEU A 391 25.12 -25.09 -0.68
CA LEU A 391 26.24 -24.53 0.08
C LEU A 391 25.72 -23.98 1.40
N PHE A 392 26.14 -24.58 2.50
CA PHE A 392 25.78 -24.17 3.86
C PHE A 392 26.96 -23.41 4.48
N LEU A 393 26.73 -22.15 4.82
CA LEU A 393 27.72 -21.20 5.31
C LEU A 393 27.38 -20.83 6.75
N PHE A 394 28.18 -21.29 7.70
CA PHE A 394 27.99 -20.99 9.12
C PHE A 394 28.88 -19.81 9.52
N ASP A 395 28.30 -18.77 10.13
CA ASP A 395 29.06 -17.63 10.65
C ASP A 395 29.85 -18.02 11.91
N GLN A 396 31.07 -17.49 12.04
CA GLN A 396 32.05 -17.83 13.07
C GLN A 396 32.17 -16.81 14.21
N THR A 397 31.27 -15.84 14.34
CA THR A 397 31.42 -14.83 15.41
C THR A 397 31.27 -15.46 16.82
N THR A 398 32.34 -15.42 17.61
CA THR A 398 32.58 -16.29 18.77
C THR A 398 31.79 -16.00 20.04
N ALA A 399 31.01 -14.91 20.09
CA ALA A 399 30.47 -14.41 21.35
C ALA A 399 29.16 -15.09 21.80
N GLN A 400 28.43 -15.77 20.90
CA GLN A 400 27.09 -16.29 21.17
C GLN A 400 26.88 -17.74 20.67
N GLY A 401 27.94 -18.56 20.62
CA GLY A 401 27.82 -19.95 20.17
C GLY A 401 26.91 -20.81 21.04
N GLY A 402 26.28 -21.81 20.41
CA GLY A 402 25.34 -22.74 21.03
C GLY A 402 24.19 -23.06 20.09
N GLY A 403 23.71 -24.31 20.10
CA GLY A 403 22.64 -24.71 19.20
C GLY A 403 22.75 -26.14 18.65
N THR A 404 21.70 -26.56 17.94
CA THR A 404 21.72 -27.79 17.15
C THR A 404 21.05 -27.55 15.81
N ASP A 405 21.86 -27.58 14.76
CA ASP A 405 21.42 -27.39 13.39
C ASP A 405 21.26 -28.75 12.73
N ILE A 406 20.18 -28.92 11.97
CA ILE A 406 19.85 -30.17 11.30
C ILE A 406 19.85 -29.91 9.81
N ILE A 407 20.70 -30.61 9.07
CA ILE A 407 20.70 -30.59 7.62
C ILE A 407 20.16 -31.91 7.10
N THR A 408 19.05 -31.84 6.37
CA THR A 408 18.49 -32.95 5.61
C THR A 408 18.82 -32.81 4.12
N ASN A 409 18.73 -33.93 3.39
CA ASN A 409 19.03 -34.00 1.95
C ASN A 409 20.44 -33.52 1.57
N PHE A 410 21.40 -33.66 2.50
CA PHE A 410 22.80 -33.41 2.18
C PHE A 410 23.36 -34.55 1.32
N ALA A 411 23.92 -34.20 0.16
CA ALA A 411 24.65 -35.14 -0.68
C ALA A 411 26.05 -34.60 -0.95
N SER A 412 27.10 -35.34 -0.60
CA SER A 412 28.50 -34.86 -0.72
C SER A 412 28.94 -34.54 -2.15
N ALA A 413 28.25 -35.07 -3.17
CA ALA A 413 28.51 -34.76 -4.57
C ALA A 413 28.03 -33.36 -4.99
N THR A 414 27.03 -32.81 -4.29
CA THR A 414 26.39 -31.54 -4.64
C THR A 414 26.33 -30.56 -3.46
N GLY A 415 26.74 -30.98 -2.27
CA GLY A 415 26.64 -30.27 -1.01
C GLY A 415 28.00 -29.92 -0.44
N ALA A 416 28.14 -28.71 0.11
CA ALA A 416 29.31 -28.28 0.86
C ALA A 416 28.90 -27.56 2.14
N VAL A 417 29.67 -27.75 3.21
CA VAL A 417 29.57 -26.98 4.45
C VAL A 417 30.86 -26.18 4.58
N ALA A 418 30.74 -24.87 4.76
CA ALA A 418 31.86 -23.99 4.99
C ALA A 418 31.60 -23.09 6.20
N TYR A 419 32.69 -22.68 6.85
CA TYR A 419 32.66 -21.80 8.01
C TYR A 419 33.31 -20.49 7.59
N ILE A 420 32.59 -19.38 7.68
CA ILE A 420 33.07 -18.08 7.20
C ILE A 420 33.05 -17.09 8.35
N ASN A 421 34.14 -16.32 8.50
CA ASN A 421 34.12 -15.10 9.32
C ASN A 421 33.71 -13.94 8.40
N ILE A 422 32.41 -13.66 8.32
CA ILE A 422 31.87 -12.74 7.32
C ILE A 422 32.22 -11.27 7.66
N PHE A 423 32.45 -10.96 8.95
CA PHE A 423 32.64 -9.59 9.42
C PHE A 423 34.09 -9.20 9.75
N GLY A 424 35.07 -10.03 9.36
CA GLY A 424 36.50 -9.72 9.55
C GLY A 424 36.90 -9.49 11.02
N GLN A 425 36.11 -10.00 11.98
CA GLN A 425 36.40 -9.80 13.40
C GLN A 425 37.65 -10.58 13.78
N SER A 426 38.55 -9.96 14.55
CA SER A 426 39.85 -10.49 14.99
C SER A 426 39.77 -11.57 16.08
N THR A 427 38.60 -12.16 16.26
CA THR A 427 38.34 -13.22 17.25
C THR A 427 38.90 -14.57 16.78
N PRO A 428 39.29 -15.47 17.71
CA PRO A 428 39.77 -16.79 17.34
C PRO A 428 38.74 -17.53 16.48
N ALA A 429 39.16 -18.07 15.34
CA ALA A 429 38.27 -18.80 14.45
C ALA A 429 37.60 -19.98 15.19
N VAL A 430 36.30 -20.17 14.96
CA VAL A 430 35.60 -21.38 15.39
C VAL A 430 36.26 -22.57 14.70
N THR A 431 36.63 -23.59 15.46
CA THR A 431 37.27 -24.80 14.95
C THR A 431 36.32 -25.98 15.07
N ILE A 432 36.54 -26.99 14.22
CA ILE A 432 35.86 -28.27 14.35
C ILE A 432 36.44 -28.98 15.58
N ALA A 433 35.61 -29.21 16.60
CA ALA A 433 35.99 -29.90 17.83
C ALA A 433 35.97 -31.43 17.67
N GLY A 434 35.12 -31.96 16.77
CA GLY A 434 35.11 -33.39 16.45
C GLY A 434 33.97 -33.80 15.51
N PHE A 435 34.03 -35.06 15.09
CA PHE A 435 32.98 -35.73 14.32
C PHE A 435 32.41 -36.91 15.13
N GLY A 436 31.08 -36.98 15.21
CA GLY A 436 30.35 -38.08 15.83
C GLY A 436 29.48 -38.83 14.81
N SER A 437 29.14 -40.08 15.11
CA SER A 437 28.09 -40.80 14.39
C SER A 437 26.77 -40.65 15.14
N ILE A 438 25.71 -40.30 14.42
CA ILE A 438 24.35 -40.27 14.97
C ILE A 438 23.74 -41.65 14.75
N VAL A 439 23.54 -42.40 15.84
CA VAL A 439 22.94 -43.74 15.83
C VAL A 439 21.59 -43.69 16.53
N GLY A 440 20.53 -43.42 15.76
CA GLY A 440 19.15 -43.38 16.27
C GLY A 440 18.83 -42.12 17.08
N GLY A 441 17.69 -41.49 16.79
CA GLY A 441 17.21 -40.29 17.50
C GLY A 441 16.24 -39.44 16.67
N TYR A 442 16.43 -39.40 15.35
CA TYR A 442 15.55 -38.71 14.39
C TYR A 442 15.02 -39.72 13.36
N GLY A 443 13.89 -40.37 13.66
CA GLY A 443 13.08 -41.08 12.66
C GLY A 443 13.74 -42.20 11.84
N ALA A 444 14.72 -42.94 12.41
CA ALA A 444 15.49 -44.02 11.78
C ALA A 444 16.62 -43.60 10.79
N PHE A 445 16.94 -42.31 10.68
CA PHE A 445 18.07 -41.87 9.86
C PHE A 445 19.38 -41.91 10.66
N ALA A 446 20.36 -42.67 10.16
CA ALA A 446 21.75 -42.52 10.59
C ALA A 446 22.32 -41.20 10.03
N GLY A 447 23.30 -40.62 10.72
CA GLY A 447 23.89 -39.35 10.31
C GLY A 447 25.29 -39.11 10.86
N THR A 448 25.81 -37.93 10.55
CA THR A 448 27.07 -37.40 11.06
C THR A 448 26.79 -36.18 11.92
N GLU A 449 27.44 -36.12 13.07
CA GLU A 449 27.43 -34.95 13.94
C GLU A 449 28.77 -34.24 13.81
N ILE A 450 28.74 -32.92 13.67
CA ILE A 450 29.91 -32.05 13.67
C ILE A 450 29.79 -31.13 14.87
N ALA A 451 30.69 -31.30 15.85
CA ALA A 451 30.75 -30.44 17.02
C ALA A 451 31.74 -29.30 16.76
N LEU A 452 31.35 -28.07 17.08
CA LEU A 452 32.18 -26.87 16.95
C LEU A 452 32.71 -26.42 18.31
N SER A 453 33.85 -25.71 18.30
CA SER A 453 34.50 -25.23 19.53
C SER A 453 33.68 -24.19 20.32
N ASN A 454 32.68 -23.59 19.68
CA ASN A 454 31.73 -22.65 20.29
C ASN A 454 30.48 -23.34 20.87
N GLY A 455 30.40 -24.67 20.83
CA GLY A 455 29.27 -25.46 21.36
C GLY A 455 28.12 -25.69 20.37
N THR A 456 28.17 -25.11 19.17
CA THR A 456 27.21 -25.42 18.10
C THR A 456 27.42 -26.85 17.60
N THR A 457 26.32 -27.54 17.30
CA THR A 457 26.33 -28.90 16.78
C THR A 457 25.57 -28.96 15.45
N ILE A 458 26.23 -29.45 14.40
CA ILE A 458 25.59 -29.62 13.08
C ILE A 458 25.34 -31.11 12.84
N LYS A 459 24.09 -31.47 12.54
CA LYS A 459 23.66 -32.84 12.29
C LYS A 459 23.34 -33.01 10.81
N LEU A 460 24.16 -33.79 10.11
CA LEU A 460 23.96 -34.15 8.72
C LEU A 460 23.22 -35.49 8.65
N LEU A 461 21.93 -35.47 8.35
CA LEU A 461 21.12 -36.68 8.27
C LEU A 461 21.31 -37.38 6.91
N GLY A 462 21.44 -38.71 6.94
CA GLY A 462 21.64 -39.53 5.73
C GLY A 462 23.10 -39.64 5.26
N VAL A 463 24.06 -39.07 6.01
CA VAL A 463 25.48 -39.03 5.65
C VAL A 463 26.31 -39.80 6.67
N SER A 464 27.21 -40.67 6.19
CA SER A 464 28.14 -41.39 7.08
C SER A 464 29.34 -40.51 7.45
N ALA A 465 29.82 -40.61 8.69
CA ALA A 465 30.98 -39.82 9.14
C ALA A 465 32.24 -40.15 8.31
N SER A 466 32.35 -41.39 7.84
CA SER A 466 33.44 -41.85 6.96
C SER A 466 33.42 -41.25 5.55
N SER A 467 32.30 -40.68 5.10
CA SER A 467 32.17 -40.06 3.77
C SER A 467 32.58 -38.59 3.73
N PHE A 468 32.96 -38.02 4.87
CA PHE A 468 33.39 -36.62 4.96
C PHE A 468 34.90 -36.49 4.77
N ASN A 469 35.32 -35.60 3.87
CA ASN A 469 36.70 -35.18 3.76
C ASN A 469 36.79 -33.72 4.23
N ALA A 470 37.02 -33.53 5.52
CA ALA A 470 37.13 -32.21 6.10
C ALA A 470 38.48 -31.58 5.69
N SER A 471 38.43 -30.60 4.80
CA SER A 471 39.55 -29.71 4.54
C SER A 471 39.33 -28.41 5.30
N ILE A 472 40.13 -28.15 6.33
CA ILE A 472 40.20 -26.81 6.93
C ILE A 472 40.99 -25.95 5.94
N VAL A 473 40.28 -25.23 5.08
CA VAL A 473 40.90 -24.20 4.25
C VAL A 473 41.16 -23.00 5.17
N GLY A 474 42.41 -22.87 5.65
CA GLY A 474 42.83 -21.73 6.47
C GLY A 474 42.53 -20.42 5.75
N GLY A 475 41.74 -19.55 6.39
CA GLY A 475 41.24 -18.32 5.81
C GLY A 475 42.34 -17.32 5.48
N THR A 476 42.42 -16.91 4.22
CA THR A 476 42.85 -15.55 3.90
C THR A 476 41.64 -14.64 4.11
N THR A 477 41.80 -13.60 4.92
CA THR A 477 40.90 -12.44 5.00
C THR A 477 40.47 -12.00 3.59
N PHE A 478 39.18 -11.89 3.34
CA PHE A 478 38.63 -11.24 2.14
C PHE A 478 38.68 -9.72 2.27
#